data_AF-H0JQ56-F1
#
_entry.id   AF-H0JQ56-F1
#
_cell.length_a   1.000
_cell.length_b   1.000
_cell.length_c   1.000
_cell.angle_alpha   90.00
_cell.angle_beta   90.00
_cell.angle_gamma   90.00
#
_symmetry.space_group_name_H-M   'P 1'
#
loop_
_entity.id
_entity.type
_entity.pdbx_description
1 polymer ?
#
loop_
_entity_poly.entity_id
_entity_poly.type
_entity_poly.pdbx_seq_one_letter_code
_entity_poly.pdbx_strand_id
1 'polypeptide(L)' 'MPTPPPAAPPPGGTDRIAALKDLAELKAQGVLTEAEFEREKARILAS' A
#
# COMPACT_ATOMS: atom_id res chain seq x y z
N MET A 1 17.28 14.10 -21.52
CA MET A 1 15.80 13.91 -21.47
C MET A 1 15.46 13.38 -20.08
N PRO A 2 14.42 13.89 -19.39
CA PRO A 2 14.01 13.31 -18.11
C PRO A 2 13.46 11.90 -18.32
N THR A 3 13.98 10.95 -17.55
CA THR A 3 13.59 9.54 -17.58
C THR A 3 12.14 9.41 -17.11
N PRO A 4 11.26 8.70 -17.85
CA PRO A 4 9.89 8.48 -17.39
C PRO A 4 9.91 7.69 -16.07
N PRO A 5 9.04 8.02 -15.10
CA PRO A 5 8.96 7.26 -13.86
C PRO A 5 8.60 5.79 -14.17
N PRO A 6 9.15 4.83 -13.43
CA PRO A 6 8.84 3.42 -13.64
C PRO A 6 7.33 3.20 -13.47
N ALA A 7 6.70 2.68 -14.52
CA ALA A 7 5.32 2.21 -14.44
C ALA A 7 5.24 1.08 -13.42
N ALA A 8 4.40 1.26 -12.40
CA ALA A 8 4.19 0.26 -11.37
C ALA A 8 3.72 -1.07 -12.00
N PRO A 9 4.31 -2.22 -11.60
CA PRO A 9 3.92 -3.53 -12.13
C PRO A 9 2.45 -3.84 -11.81
N PRO A 10 1.78 -4.65 -12.63
CA PRO A 10 0.39 -5.04 -12.38
C PRO A 10 0.29 -5.78 -11.04
N PRO A 11 -0.75 -5.49 -10.22
CA PRO A 11 -0.82 -5.96 -8.84
C PRO A 11 -0.95 -7.49 -8.81
N GLY A 12 0.17 -8.16 -8.52
CA GLY A 12 0.26 -9.61 -8.53
C GLY A 12 0.85 -10.11 -7.23
N GLY A 13 0.01 -10.48 -6.25
CA GLY A 13 0.33 -11.22 -5.02
C GLY A 13 1.33 -10.58 -4.05
N THR A 14 2.55 -10.32 -4.50
CA THR A 14 3.67 -9.67 -3.80
C THR A 14 3.35 -8.20 -3.47
N ASP A 15 2.64 -7.49 -4.36
CA ASP A 15 2.22 -6.11 -4.14
C ASP A 15 1.31 -5.96 -2.91
N ARG A 16 0.52 -7.00 -2.57
CA ARG A 16 -0.38 -6.94 -1.41
C ARG A 16 0.41 -6.90 -0.11
N ILE A 17 1.44 -7.73 0.01
CA ILE A 17 2.27 -7.74 1.22
C ILE A 17 3.07 -6.45 1.32
N ALA A 18 3.58 -5.91 0.21
CA ALA A 18 4.24 -4.61 0.19
C ALA A 18 3.30 -3.48 0.62
N ALA A 19 2.10 -3.40 0.03
CA ALA A 19 1.08 -2.40 0.36
C ALA A 19 0.61 -2.47 1.83
N LEU A 20 0.47 -3.68 2.39
CA LEU A 20 0.16 -3.85 3.82
C LEU A 20 1.29 -3.35 4.73
N LYS A 21 2.54 -3.42 4.27
CA LYS A 21 3.71 -2.95 5.00
C LYS A 21 3.81 -1.42 4.98
N ASP A 22 3.61 -0.80 3.82
CA ASP A 22 3.51 0.66 3.67
C ASP A 22 2.39 1.25 4.54
N LEU A 23 1.21 0.61 4.54
CA LEU A 23 0.09 0.96 5.42
C LEU A 23 0.47 0.94 6.91
N ALA A 24 1.23 -0.06 7.35
CA ALA A 24 1.65 -0.18 8.73
C ALA A 24 2.64 0.91 9.12
N GLU A 25 3.53 1.29 8.18
CA GLU A 25 4.49 2.37 8.37
C GLU A 25 3.80 3.73 8.45
N LEU A 26 2.85 4.01 7.54
CA LEU A 26 2.00 5.22 7.55
C LEU A 26 1.18 5.34 8.85
N LYS A 27 0.64 4.22 9.34
CA LYS A 27 -0.05 4.16 10.65
C LYS A 27 0.92 4.46 11.80
N ALA A 28 2.12 3.87 11.79
CA ALA A 28 3.12 4.08 12.83
C ALA A 28 3.63 5.54 12.85
N GLN A 29 3.68 6.20 11.70
CA GLN A 29 3.96 7.64 11.58
C GLN A 29 2.79 8.53 12.01
N GLY A 30 1.62 7.96 12.33
CA GLY A 30 0.41 8.71 12.69
C GLY A 30 -0.27 9.41 11.50
N VAL A 31 0.10 9.03 10.27
CA VAL A 31 -0.52 9.55 9.03
C VAL A 31 -1.89 8.93 8.81
N LEU A 32 -2.06 7.67 9.23
CA LEU A 32 -3.31 6.93 9.13
C LEU A 32 -3.85 6.58 10.51
N THR A 33 -5.16 6.68 10.67
CA THR A 33 -5.86 6.17 11.85
C THR A 33 -6.02 4.65 11.79
N GLU A 34 -6.27 4.01 12.93
CA GLU A 34 -6.55 2.57 12.98
C GLU A 34 -7.71 2.14 12.09
N ALA A 35 -8.75 2.97 12.02
CA ALA A 35 -9.93 2.72 11.19
C ALA A 35 -9.61 2.76 9.69
N GLU A 36 -8.75 3.67 9.25
CA GLU A 36 -8.31 3.77 7.85
C GLU A 36 -7.37 2.62 7.49
N PHE A 37 -6.45 2.27 8.39
CA PHE A 37 -5.55 1.14 8.21
C PHE A 37 -6.32 -0.17 7.98
N GLU A 38 -7.32 -0.45 8.82
CA GLU A 38 -8.14 -1.67 8.73
C GLU A 38 -8.93 -1.72 7.40
N ARG A 39 -9.48 -0.58 6.95
CA ARG A 39 -10.23 -0.49 5.69
C ARG A 39 -9.36 -0.77 4.47
N GLU A 40 -8.17 -0.16 4.40
CA GLU A 40 -7.27 -0.34 3.27
C GLU A 40 -6.65 -1.74 3.27
N LYS A 41 -6.28 -2.27 4.44
CA LYS A 41 -5.86 -3.67 4.60
C LYS A 41 -6.92 -4.64 4.08
N ALA A 42 -8.18 -4.48 4.46
CA ALA A 42 -9.26 -5.34 3.99
C ALA A 42 -9.45 -5.25 2.47
N ARG A 43 -9.34 -4.05 1.89
CA ARG A 43 -9.39 -3.83 0.43
C ARG A 43 -8.26 -4.55 -0.31
N ILE A 44 -7.03 -4.46 0.21
CA ILE A 44 -5.85 -5.10 -0.37
C ILE A 44 -5.97 -6.63 -0.30
N LEU A 45 -6.45 -7.18 0.82
CA LEU A 45 -6.69 -8.63 0.93
C LEU A 45 -7.82 -9.11 0.01
N ALA A 46 -8.83 -8.30 -0.24
CA ALA A 46 -9.97 -8.61 -1.11
C ALA A 46 -9.71 -8.40 -2.60
N SER A 47 -8.58 -7.77 -2.97
CA SER A 47 -8.16 -7.55 -4.37
C SER A 47 -7.52 -8.79 -4.97
#